data_AF-A0A2Z4L7W2-F1
#
_entry.id   AF-A0A2Z4L7W2-F1
#
_cell.length_a   1.000
_cell.length_b   1.000
_cell.length_c   1.000
_cell.angle_alpha   90.00
_cell.angle_beta   90.00
_cell.angle_gamma   90.00
#
_symmetry.space_group_name_H-M   'P 1'
#
loop_
_entity.id
_entity.type
_entity.pdbx_description
1 polymer ?
#
loop_
_entity_poly.entity_id
_entity_poly.type
_entity_poly.pdbx_seq_one_letter_code
_entity_poly.pdbx_strand_id
1 'polypeptide(L)'
;MDQKKLILGIVGIIVVLALALVAFMVLFPDEETVYNEKMAQVSIDMETIENQTKALNINESAEPTVEQCDQMISLADNMSEVIKNDTEILVDLNNSVKNQTRKEYIGAILEYFNQTQSGIDDYKEVFNAFKDYKSGKIGQSEAFNKITQIAPKFEKKDKDMNQTVNKITKMENDYPFLLSYTNGTSLGQVYANDTTNNTTTA
;
A
#
# COMPACT_ATOMS: atom_id res chain seq x y z
N MET A 1 1.44 47.63 -44.15
CA MET A 1 0.94 46.33 -43.65
C MET A 1 -0.08 46.62 -42.56
N ASP A 2 -1.33 46.19 -42.72
CA ASP A 2 -2.43 46.57 -41.81
C ASP A 2 -2.19 46.04 -40.38
N GLN A 3 -2.20 46.94 -39.41
CA GLN A 3 -1.99 46.67 -37.99
C GLN A 3 -2.91 45.56 -37.46
N LYS A 4 -4.12 45.41 -38.03
CA LYS A 4 -5.07 44.32 -37.72
C LYS A 4 -4.56 42.93 -38.12
N LYS A 5 -3.88 42.80 -39.26
CA LYS A 5 -3.30 41.52 -39.72
C LYS A 5 -2.08 41.12 -38.89
N LEU A 6 -1.29 42.11 -38.45
CA LEU A 6 -0.16 41.89 -37.54
C LEU A 6 -0.62 41.36 -36.18
N ILE A 7 -1.67 41.97 -35.59
CA ILE A 7 -2.22 41.56 -34.30
C ILE A 7 -2.83 40.15 -34.38
N LEU A 8 -3.59 39.83 -35.44
CA LEU A 8 -4.13 38.49 -35.65
C LEU A 8 -3.03 37.42 -35.79
N GLY A 9 -1.93 37.75 -36.46
CA GLY A 9 -0.76 36.87 -36.56
C GLY A 9 -0.11 36.58 -35.21
N ILE A 10 0.05 37.61 -34.36
CA ILE A 10 0.61 37.46 -33.01
C ILE A 10 -0.31 36.64 -32.10
N VAL A 11 -1.63 36.92 -32.12
CA VAL A 11 -2.61 36.16 -31.33
C VAL A 11 -2.63 34.69 -31.76
N GLY A 12 -2.58 34.40 -33.06
CA GLY A 12 -2.50 33.03 -33.56
C GLY A 12 -1.27 32.26 -33.06
N ILE A 13 -0.10 32.91 -33.05
CA ILE A 13 1.14 32.30 -32.53
C ILE A 13 1.04 32.04 -31.02
N ILE A 14 0.49 32.99 -30.24
CA ILE A 14 0.30 32.82 -28.79
C ILE A 14 -0.62 31.64 -28.48
N VAL A 15 -1.72 31.49 -29.24
CA VAL A 15 -2.66 30.36 -29.05
C VAL A 15 -1.98 29.02 -29.37
N VAL A 16 -1.21 28.95 -30.47
CA VAL A 16 -0.48 27.72 -30.82
C VAL A 16 0.57 27.38 -29.77
N LEU A 17 1.31 28.36 -29.26
CA LEU A 17 2.29 28.16 -28.19
C LEU A 17 1.63 27.71 -26.89
N ALA A 18 0.51 28.31 -26.50
CA ALA A 18 -0.24 27.92 -25.31
C ALA A 18 -0.76 26.47 -25.42
N LEU A 19 -1.32 26.09 -26.58
CA LEU A 19 -1.77 24.72 -26.83
C LEU A 19 -0.63 23.71 -26.81
N ALA A 20 0.54 24.06 -27.36
CA ALA A 20 1.74 23.23 -27.30
C ALA A 20 2.25 23.07 -25.86
N LEU A 21 2.15 24.13 -25.04
CA LEU A 21 2.54 24.10 -23.63
C LEU A 21 1.59 23.23 -22.79
N VAL A 22 0.28 23.32 -23.04
CA VAL A 22 -0.71 22.44 -22.42
C VAL A 22 -0.48 20.99 -22.81
N ALA A 23 -0.27 20.71 -24.11
CA ALA A 23 0.04 19.37 -24.58
C ALA A 23 1.35 18.83 -23.96
N PHE A 24 2.38 19.68 -23.83
CA PHE A 24 3.63 19.32 -23.17
C PHE A 24 3.43 19.01 -21.68
N MET A 25 2.64 19.80 -20.94
CA MET A 25 2.33 19.55 -19.53
C MET A 25 1.52 18.24 -19.33
N VAL A 26 0.66 17.87 -20.29
CA VAL A 26 -0.10 16.61 -20.24
C VAL A 26 0.78 15.40 -20.60
N LEU A 27 1.68 15.55 -21.58
CA LEU A 27 2.57 14.47 -22.04
C LEU A 27 3.78 14.26 -21.14
N PHE A 28 4.20 15.30 -20.42
CA PHE A 28 5.33 15.30 -19.49
C PHE A 28 4.88 15.93 -18.18
N PRO A 29 4.04 15.23 -17.40
CA PRO A 29 3.63 15.71 -16.09
C PRO A 29 4.88 15.96 -15.24
N ASP A 30 4.85 17.05 -14.49
CA ASP A 30 5.94 17.35 -13.56
C ASP A 30 5.98 16.30 -12.44
N GLU A 31 7.15 16.20 -11.79
CA GLU A 31 7.41 15.21 -10.74
C GLU A 31 6.38 15.27 -9.60
N GLU A 32 5.92 16.46 -9.22
CA GLU A 32 4.97 16.64 -8.12
C GLU A 32 3.59 16.14 -8.51
N THR A 33 3.15 16.39 -9.74
CA THR A 33 1.90 15.82 -10.27
C THR A 33 1.93 14.29 -10.28
N VAL A 34 3.01 13.68 -10.82
CA VAL A 34 3.15 12.21 -10.86
C VAL A 34 3.20 11.62 -9.46
N TYR A 35 3.99 12.24 -8.56
CA TYR A 35 4.07 11.84 -7.17
C TYR A 35 2.69 11.87 -6.50
N ASN A 36 1.95 12.96 -6.64
CA ASN A 36 0.67 13.11 -5.99
C ASN A 36 -0.37 12.11 -6.50
N GLU A 37 -0.44 11.90 -7.82
CA GLU A 37 -1.37 10.93 -8.41
C GLU A 37 -1.07 9.50 -7.92
N LYS A 38 0.19 9.08 -7.99
CA LYS A 38 0.58 7.70 -7.64
C LYS A 38 0.48 7.44 -6.14
N MET A 39 0.91 8.38 -5.30
CA MET A 39 0.79 8.25 -3.85
C MET A 39 -0.67 8.28 -3.37
N ALA A 40 -1.55 9.03 -4.04
CA ALA A 40 -2.98 9.00 -3.75
C ALA A 40 -3.59 7.62 -4.03
N GLN A 41 -3.23 6.99 -5.15
CA GLN A 41 -3.68 5.63 -5.46
C GLN A 41 -3.23 4.63 -4.39
N VAL A 42 -1.92 4.61 -4.10
CA VAL A 42 -1.34 3.72 -3.06
C VAL A 42 -2.02 3.94 -1.71
N SER A 43 -2.38 5.17 -1.37
CA SER A 43 -3.07 5.46 -0.11
C SER A 43 -4.48 4.90 -0.03
N ILE A 44 -5.23 4.89 -1.13
CA ILE A 44 -6.59 4.33 -1.19
C ILE A 44 -6.54 2.80 -1.13
N ASP A 45 -5.63 2.21 -1.89
CA ASP A 45 -5.45 0.76 -1.96
C ASP A 45 -4.96 0.20 -0.63
N MET A 46 -4.10 0.94 0.07
CA MET A 46 -3.67 0.58 1.41
C MET A 46 -4.81 0.62 2.44
N GLU A 47 -5.67 1.64 2.44
CA GLU A 47 -6.86 1.65 3.31
C GLU A 47 -7.75 0.42 3.03
N THR A 48 -7.82 -0.01 1.77
CA THR A 48 -8.52 -1.23 1.38
C THR A 48 -7.86 -2.48 1.97
N ILE A 49 -6.53 -2.61 1.86
CA ILE A 49 -5.76 -3.72 2.44
C ILE A 49 -5.93 -3.80 3.96
N GLU A 50 -5.86 -2.67 4.65
CA GLU A 50 -6.04 -2.61 6.11
C GLU A 50 -7.43 -3.08 6.54
N ASN A 51 -8.48 -2.59 5.88
CA ASN A 51 -9.85 -3.00 6.15
C ASN A 51 -10.07 -4.49 5.88
N GLN A 52 -9.41 -5.05 4.86
CA GLN A 52 -9.46 -6.48 4.54
C GLN A 52 -8.65 -7.33 5.53
N THR A 53 -7.49 -6.84 5.99
CA THR A 53 -6.66 -7.53 6.99
C THR A 53 -7.40 -7.69 8.31
N LYS A 54 -8.21 -6.70 8.72
CA LYS A 54 -9.09 -6.83 9.90
C LYS A 54 -10.09 -7.98 9.79
N ALA A 55 -10.55 -8.28 8.58
CA ALA A 55 -11.46 -9.41 8.34
C ALA A 55 -10.76 -10.78 8.41
N LEU A 56 -9.43 -10.83 8.27
CA LEU A 56 -8.64 -12.07 8.43
C LEU A 56 -8.46 -12.49 9.90
N ASN A 57 -8.78 -11.62 10.86
CA ASN A 57 -8.60 -11.92 12.28
C ASN A 57 -9.62 -12.97 12.74
N ILE A 58 -9.17 -14.22 12.88
CA ILE A 58 -10.00 -15.36 13.25
C ILE A 58 -10.39 -15.22 14.73
N ASN A 59 -11.69 -15.25 15.01
CA ASN A 59 -12.22 -15.27 16.37
C ASN A 59 -11.71 -16.53 17.12
N GLU A 60 -11.03 -16.34 18.25
CA GLU A 60 -10.12 -17.32 18.89
C GLU A 60 -10.77 -18.63 19.40
N SER A 61 -12.09 -18.79 19.29
CA SER A 61 -12.82 -19.85 20.01
C SER A 61 -13.31 -21.02 19.14
N ALA A 62 -13.21 -20.96 17.82
CA ALA A 62 -13.67 -22.05 16.93
C ALA A 62 -12.69 -22.32 15.78
N GLU A 63 -12.38 -23.60 15.54
CA GLU A 63 -11.62 -24.01 14.36
C GLU A 63 -12.37 -23.64 13.07
N PRO A 64 -11.73 -23.05 12.06
CA PRO A 64 -12.39 -22.62 10.84
C PRO A 64 -12.92 -23.80 10.01
N THR A 65 -14.04 -23.61 9.32
CA THR A 65 -14.54 -24.57 8.31
C THR A 65 -13.72 -24.51 7.02
N VAL A 66 -13.90 -25.49 6.12
CA VAL A 66 -13.27 -25.48 4.79
C VAL A 66 -13.69 -24.24 4.01
N GLU A 67 -14.98 -23.89 4.02
CA GLU A 67 -15.53 -22.72 3.33
C GLU A 67 -14.96 -21.41 3.88
N GLN A 68 -14.78 -21.33 5.20
CA GLN A 68 -14.14 -20.17 5.82
C GLN A 68 -12.67 -20.07 5.41
N CYS A 69 -11.94 -21.20 5.37
CA CYS A 69 -10.57 -21.20 4.87
C CYS A 69 -10.50 -20.74 3.41
N ASP A 70 -11.41 -21.20 2.55
CA ASP A 70 -11.48 -20.79 1.14
C ASP A 70 -11.74 -19.28 0.98
N GLN A 71 -12.64 -18.72 1.79
CA GLN A 71 -12.90 -17.27 1.81
C GLN A 71 -11.65 -16.49 2.22
N MET A 72 -10.95 -16.93 3.26
CA MET A 72 -9.76 -16.24 3.75
C MET A 72 -8.58 -16.36 2.79
N ILE A 73 -8.42 -17.51 2.12
CA ILE A 73 -7.43 -17.68 1.04
C ILE A 73 -7.74 -16.75 -0.12
N SER A 74 -9.01 -16.66 -0.54
CA SER A 74 -9.41 -15.74 -1.62
C SER A 74 -9.19 -14.27 -1.24
N LEU A 75 -9.42 -13.91 0.02
CA LEU A 75 -9.15 -12.56 0.51
C LEU A 75 -7.64 -12.25 0.50
N ALA A 76 -6.82 -13.19 0.96
CA ALA A 76 -5.36 -13.09 0.89
C ALA A 76 -4.84 -12.96 -0.54
N ASP A 77 -5.42 -13.70 -1.49
CA ASP A 77 -5.07 -13.60 -2.91
C ASP A 77 -5.39 -12.21 -3.49
N ASN A 78 -6.58 -11.68 -3.20
CA ASN A 78 -6.98 -10.35 -3.65
C ASN A 78 -6.06 -9.26 -3.08
N MET A 79 -5.75 -9.31 -1.78
CA MET A 79 -4.82 -8.35 -1.16
C MET A 79 -3.42 -8.45 -1.77
N SER A 80 -2.94 -9.67 -2.06
CA SER A 80 -1.62 -9.87 -2.67
C SER A 80 -1.55 -9.24 -4.07
N GLU A 81 -2.64 -9.27 -4.83
CA GLU A 81 -2.71 -8.62 -6.14
C GLU A 81 -2.63 -7.09 -6.01
N VAL A 82 -3.35 -6.51 -5.06
CA VAL A 82 -3.31 -5.06 -4.79
C VAL A 82 -1.91 -4.64 -4.33
N ILE A 83 -1.31 -5.36 -3.37
CA ILE A 83 0.04 -5.09 -2.87
C ILE A 83 1.08 -5.16 -3.99
N LYS A 84 0.97 -6.14 -4.87
CA LYS A 84 1.87 -6.28 -6.02
C LYS A 84 1.77 -5.06 -6.95
N ASN A 85 0.56 -4.64 -7.29
CA ASN A 85 0.35 -3.48 -8.16
C ASN A 85 0.91 -2.19 -7.52
N ASP A 86 0.66 -1.98 -6.24
CA ASP A 86 1.20 -0.82 -5.51
C ASP A 86 2.71 -0.87 -5.36
N THR A 87 3.29 -2.06 -5.18
CA THR A 87 4.74 -2.24 -5.15
C THR A 87 5.35 -1.85 -6.48
N GLU A 88 4.75 -2.22 -7.61
CA GLU A 88 5.19 -1.81 -8.95
C GLU A 88 5.11 -0.28 -9.12
N ILE A 89 4.00 0.35 -8.72
CA ILE A 89 3.83 1.82 -8.73
C ILE A 89 4.91 2.51 -7.90
N LEU A 90 5.15 2.04 -6.68
CA LEU A 90 6.10 2.63 -5.76
C LEU A 90 7.55 2.45 -6.22
N VAL A 91 7.90 1.31 -6.84
CA VAL A 91 9.22 1.09 -7.45
C VAL A 91 9.45 2.08 -8.60
N ASP A 92 8.47 2.23 -9.50
CA ASP A 92 8.54 3.18 -10.61
C ASP A 92 8.64 4.63 -10.11
N LEU A 93 7.87 4.97 -9.07
CA LEU A 93 7.90 6.29 -8.47
C LEU A 93 9.25 6.57 -7.79
N ASN A 94 9.80 5.61 -7.04
CA ASN A 94 11.12 5.74 -6.39
C ASN A 94 12.25 5.95 -7.41
N ASN A 95 12.14 5.33 -8.59
CA ASN A 95 13.12 5.47 -9.67
C ASN A 95 13.01 6.81 -10.43
N SER A 96 11.80 7.39 -10.47
CA SER A 96 11.51 8.59 -11.28
C SER A 96 11.61 9.91 -10.52
N VAL A 97 11.27 9.92 -9.23
CA VAL A 97 11.37 11.11 -8.37
C VAL A 97 12.83 11.51 -8.18
N LYS A 98 13.15 12.81 -8.18
CA LYS A 98 14.52 13.33 -7.94
C LYS A 98 14.71 13.79 -6.51
N ASN A 99 13.64 14.22 -5.83
CA ASN A 99 13.69 14.65 -4.44
C ASN A 99 14.10 13.49 -3.51
N GLN A 100 15.25 13.61 -2.84
CA GLN A 100 15.80 12.55 -1.99
C GLN A 100 14.89 12.20 -0.80
N THR A 101 14.25 13.17 -0.18
CA THR A 101 13.33 12.94 0.94
C THR A 101 12.09 12.16 0.50
N ARG A 102 11.54 12.45 -0.69
CA ARG A 102 10.45 11.65 -1.29
C ARG A 102 10.92 10.23 -1.60
N LYS A 103 12.14 10.02 -2.12
CA LYS A 103 12.68 8.67 -2.34
C LYS A 103 12.76 7.86 -1.07
N GLU A 104 13.29 8.45 0.00
CA GLU A 104 13.40 7.78 1.31
C GLU A 104 12.02 7.45 1.88
N TYR A 105 11.04 8.32 1.66
CA TYR A 105 9.65 8.12 2.10
C TYR A 105 8.98 6.99 1.32
N ILE A 106 9.05 7.01 -0.01
CA ILE A 106 8.56 5.94 -0.88
C ILE A 106 9.25 4.62 -0.54
N GLY A 107 10.55 4.64 -0.26
CA GLY A 107 11.31 3.47 0.17
C GLY A 107 10.81 2.87 1.50
N ALA A 108 10.43 3.71 2.46
CA ALA A 108 9.83 3.24 3.71
C ALA A 108 8.44 2.62 3.50
N ILE A 109 7.63 3.17 2.58
CA ILE A 109 6.33 2.58 2.23
C ILE A 109 6.52 1.26 1.48
N LEU A 110 7.48 1.17 0.57
CA LEU A 110 7.86 -0.10 -0.08
C LEU A 110 8.26 -1.17 0.95
N GLU A 111 9.07 -0.80 1.94
CA GLU A 111 9.46 -1.69 3.03
C GLU A 111 8.23 -2.22 3.78
N TYR A 112 7.25 -1.34 4.05
CA TYR A 112 5.99 -1.71 4.67
C TYR A 112 5.18 -2.69 3.81
N PHE A 113 4.95 -2.39 2.53
CA PHE A 113 4.19 -3.28 1.62
C PHE A 113 4.82 -4.68 1.51
N ASN A 114 6.15 -4.77 1.50
CA ASN A 114 6.85 -6.06 1.51
C ASN A 114 6.63 -6.83 2.83
N GLN A 115 6.59 -6.13 3.96
CA GLN A 115 6.29 -6.73 5.26
C GLN A 115 4.83 -7.23 5.31
N THR A 116 3.88 -6.43 4.80
CA THR A 116 2.45 -6.78 4.71
C THR A 116 2.22 -7.98 3.80
N GLN A 117 2.84 -8.02 2.61
CA GLN A 117 2.78 -9.19 1.72
C GLN A 117 3.27 -10.45 2.45
N SER A 118 4.40 -10.34 3.14
CA SER A 118 4.94 -11.46 3.89
C SER A 118 4.00 -11.94 5.01
N GLY A 119 3.26 -11.03 5.65
CA GLY A 119 2.22 -11.39 6.62
C GLY A 119 1.05 -12.13 5.98
N ILE A 120 0.56 -11.63 4.84
CA ILE A 120 -0.53 -12.25 4.08
C ILE A 120 -0.16 -13.66 3.58
N ASP A 121 1.08 -13.85 3.11
CA ASP A 121 1.59 -15.16 2.70
C ASP A 121 1.57 -16.17 3.86
N ASP A 122 1.97 -15.74 5.05
CA ASP A 122 1.94 -16.57 6.26
C ASP A 122 0.48 -16.93 6.66
N TYR A 123 -0.45 -15.96 6.63
CA TYR A 123 -1.87 -16.23 6.88
C TYR A 123 -2.42 -17.24 5.87
N LYS A 124 -2.12 -17.06 4.58
CA LYS A 124 -2.52 -17.98 3.53
C LYS A 124 -1.96 -19.40 3.77
N GLU A 125 -0.72 -19.52 4.24
CA GLU A 125 -0.13 -20.81 4.60
C GLU A 125 -0.88 -21.48 5.78
N VAL A 126 -1.25 -20.71 6.81
CA VAL A 126 -2.07 -21.18 7.94
C VAL A 126 -3.44 -21.66 7.48
N PHE A 127 -4.15 -20.88 6.66
CA PHE A 127 -5.48 -21.28 6.16
C PHE A 127 -5.43 -22.51 5.25
N ASN A 128 -4.39 -22.65 4.42
CA ASN A 128 -4.18 -23.86 3.63
C ASN A 128 -3.94 -25.09 4.52
N ALA A 129 -3.16 -24.95 5.60
CA ALA A 129 -2.95 -26.04 6.55
C ALA A 129 -4.25 -26.47 7.25
N PHE A 130 -5.08 -25.51 7.68
CA PHE A 130 -6.40 -25.80 8.26
C PHE A 130 -7.33 -26.46 7.24
N LYS A 131 -7.39 -25.93 6.02
CA LYS A 131 -8.21 -26.48 4.93
C LYS A 131 -7.84 -27.92 4.64
N ASP A 132 -6.55 -28.22 4.50
CA ASP A 132 -6.07 -29.56 4.18
C ASP A 132 -6.35 -30.55 5.33
N TYR A 133 -6.26 -30.12 6.58
CA TYR A 133 -6.67 -30.90 7.75
C TYR A 133 -8.17 -31.22 7.72
N LYS A 134 -9.01 -30.18 7.59
CA LYS A 134 -10.47 -30.32 7.57
C LYS A 134 -10.99 -31.14 6.39
N SER A 135 -10.27 -31.10 5.27
CA SER A 135 -10.56 -31.90 4.07
C SER A 135 -10.05 -33.34 4.15
N GLY A 136 -9.36 -33.73 5.23
CA GLY A 136 -8.78 -35.06 5.39
C GLY A 136 -7.57 -35.36 4.49
N LYS A 137 -6.95 -34.34 3.89
CA LYS A 137 -5.75 -34.50 3.04
C LYS A 137 -4.49 -34.72 3.87
N ILE A 138 -4.41 -34.07 5.04
CA ILE A 138 -3.30 -34.22 6.00
C ILE A 138 -3.84 -34.54 7.40
N GLY A 139 -3.01 -35.16 8.23
CA GLY A 139 -3.35 -35.44 9.63
C GLY A 139 -3.22 -34.20 10.52
N GLN A 140 -3.89 -34.22 11.69
CA GLN A 140 -3.86 -33.13 12.67
C GLN A 140 -2.43 -32.74 13.09
N SER A 141 -1.56 -33.72 13.33
CA SER A 141 -0.17 -33.47 13.72
C SER A 141 0.62 -32.76 12.63
N GLU A 142 0.38 -33.07 11.35
CA GLU A 142 1.06 -32.40 10.23
C GLU A 142 0.59 -30.94 10.11
N ALA A 143 -0.72 -30.71 10.20
CA ALA A 143 -1.29 -29.36 10.18
C ALA A 143 -0.76 -28.51 11.32
N PHE A 144 -0.73 -29.05 12.55
CA PHE A 144 -0.20 -28.35 13.71
C PHE A 144 1.29 -28.03 13.58
N ASN A 145 2.08 -28.94 13.01
CA ASN A 145 3.49 -28.67 12.72
C ASN A 145 3.67 -27.50 11.74
N LYS A 146 2.88 -27.45 10.66
CA LYS A 146 2.91 -26.33 9.69
C LYS A 146 2.58 -25.01 10.38
N ILE A 147 1.49 -24.96 11.14
CA ILE A 147 1.05 -23.76 11.86
C ILE A 147 2.10 -23.30 12.89
N THR A 148 2.68 -24.24 13.65
CA THR A 148 3.68 -23.93 14.69
C THR A 148 5.00 -23.41 14.10
N GLN A 149 5.33 -23.72 12.85
CA GLN A 149 6.50 -23.15 12.16
C GLN A 149 6.26 -21.70 11.70
N ILE A 150 5.00 -21.31 11.50
CA ILE A 150 4.61 -19.98 11.04
C ILE A 150 4.39 -19.05 12.24
N ALA A 151 3.77 -19.54 13.31
CA ALA A 151 3.37 -18.73 14.46
C ALA A 151 4.47 -17.80 15.05
N PRO A 152 5.74 -18.25 15.22
CA PRO A 152 6.81 -17.41 15.74
C PRO A 152 7.20 -16.24 14.82
N LYS A 153 6.82 -16.28 13.53
CA LYS A 153 7.13 -15.21 12.58
C LYS A 153 6.25 -13.98 12.78
N PHE A 154 5.02 -14.15 13.29
CA PHE A 154 4.06 -13.05 13.43
C PHE A 154 4.56 -11.97 14.39
N GLU A 155 5.00 -12.33 15.61
CA GLU A 155 5.47 -11.35 16.60
C GLU A 155 6.65 -10.51 16.08
N LYS A 156 7.59 -11.16 15.39
CA LYS A 156 8.72 -10.45 14.79
C LYS A 156 8.24 -9.50 13.68
N LYS A 157 7.37 -9.97 12.79
CA LYS A 157 6.83 -9.16 11.68
C LYS A 157 6.05 -7.96 12.18
N ASP A 158 5.24 -8.12 13.23
CA ASP A 158 4.51 -7.02 13.86
C ASP A 158 5.46 -5.95 14.40
N LYS A 159 6.56 -6.37 15.05
CA LYS A 159 7.58 -5.45 15.54
C LYS A 159 8.30 -4.70 14.41
N ASP A 160 8.71 -5.42 13.37
CA ASP A 160 9.40 -4.85 12.21
C ASP A 160 8.47 -3.87 11.47
N MET A 161 7.19 -4.23 11.30
CA MET A 161 6.16 -3.38 10.70
C MET A 161 5.92 -2.11 11.52
N ASN A 162 5.81 -2.21 12.84
CA ASN A 162 5.66 -1.05 13.72
C ASN A 162 6.86 -0.10 13.65
N GLN A 163 8.08 -0.60 13.44
CA GLN A 163 9.26 0.26 13.24
C GLN A 163 9.16 1.03 11.92
N THR A 164 8.74 0.37 10.85
CA THR A 164 8.52 0.99 9.54
C THR A 164 7.44 2.07 9.61
N VAL A 165 6.32 1.78 10.27
CA VAL A 165 5.23 2.74 10.51
C VAL A 165 5.75 3.96 11.26
N ASN A 166 6.46 3.78 12.37
CA ASN A 166 7.02 4.89 13.14
C ASN A 166 7.98 5.75 12.30
N LYS A 167 8.77 5.12 11.43
CA LYS A 167 9.65 5.82 10.48
C LYS A 167 8.85 6.66 9.49
N ILE A 168 7.80 6.10 8.87
CA ILE A 168 6.90 6.83 7.96
C ILE A 168 6.27 8.01 8.69
N THR A 169 5.62 7.79 9.83
CA THR A 169 4.94 8.83 10.61
C THR A 169 5.91 9.96 11.01
N LYS A 170 7.14 9.60 11.39
CA LYS A 170 8.16 10.59 11.68
C LYS A 170 8.51 11.43 10.45
N MET A 171 8.71 10.80 9.29
CA MET A 171 9.00 11.53 8.04
C MET A 171 7.87 12.47 7.64
N GLU A 172 6.62 12.05 7.78
CA GLU A 172 5.45 12.90 7.49
C GLU A 172 5.39 14.14 8.40
N ASN A 173 5.72 13.98 9.68
CA ASN A 173 5.78 15.09 10.63
C ASN A 173 6.97 16.02 10.36
N ASP A 174 8.14 15.46 10.07
CA ASP A 174 9.37 16.21 9.80
C ASP A 174 9.27 16.95 8.44
N TYR A 175 8.51 16.40 7.48
CA TYR A 175 8.39 16.90 6.11
C TYR A 175 6.93 16.90 5.62
N PRO A 176 6.11 17.90 6.01
CA PRO A 176 4.69 17.94 5.66
C PRO A 176 4.39 17.94 4.15
N PHE A 177 5.34 18.39 3.32
CA PHE A 177 5.19 18.35 1.85
C PHE A 177 5.13 16.93 1.28
N LEU A 178 5.50 15.91 2.06
CA LEU A 178 5.33 14.51 1.67
C LEU A 178 3.84 14.16 1.57
N LEU A 179 2.97 14.80 2.34
CA LEU A 179 1.52 14.57 2.36
C LEU A 179 0.75 15.41 1.35
N SER A 180 1.41 16.00 0.34
CA SER A 180 0.77 16.83 -0.68
C SER A 180 -0.34 16.14 -1.48
N TYR A 181 -0.41 14.80 -1.41
CA TYR A 181 -1.42 13.96 -2.04
C TYR A 181 -2.66 13.69 -1.18
N THR A 182 -2.67 14.10 0.10
CA THR A 182 -3.79 13.85 1.02
C THR A 182 -4.51 15.15 1.39
N ASN A 183 -5.80 15.02 1.74
CA ASN A 183 -6.57 16.10 2.39
C ASN A 183 -6.47 16.06 3.92
N GLY A 184 -5.44 15.41 4.48
CA GLY A 184 -5.14 15.49 5.92
C GLY A 184 -5.05 14.17 6.70
N THR A 185 -5.32 13.01 6.10
CA THR A 185 -5.02 11.72 6.76
C THR A 185 -3.68 11.23 6.24
N SER A 186 -2.69 11.14 7.13
CA SER A 186 -1.36 10.67 6.78
C SER A 186 -1.33 9.14 6.70
N LEU A 187 -0.48 8.55 5.84
CA LEU A 187 -0.34 7.09 5.81
C LEU A 187 0.09 6.60 7.20
N GLY A 188 1.03 7.31 7.85
CA GLY A 188 1.41 7.18 9.26
C GLY A 188 0.25 7.00 10.25
N GLN A 189 -0.81 7.81 10.10
CA GLN A 189 -1.99 7.79 10.96
C GLN A 189 -2.99 6.68 10.60
N VAL A 190 -3.09 6.32 9.32
CA VAL A 190 -3.80 5.09 8.91
C VAL A 190 -3.14 3.89 9.60
N TYR A 191 -1.81 3.85 9.66
CA TYR A 191 -1.04 2.77 10.28
C TYR A 191 -1.10 2.74 11.83
N ALA A 192 -1.17 3.89 12.52
CA ALA A 192 -1.02 3.96 13.98
C ALA A 192 -2.29 3.63 14.77
N ASN A 193 -3.47 3.63 14.15
CA ASN A 193 -4.74 3.48 14.86
C ASN A 193 -5.03 2.05 15.40
N ASP A 194 -4.15 1.06 15.15
CA ASP A 194 -4.31 -0.29 15.69
C ASP A 194 -3.29 -0.69 16.77
N THR A 195 -2.23 0.09 17.02
CA THR A 195 -1.28 -0.24 18.10
C THR A 195 -1.80 0.09 19.51
N THR A 196 -2.80 0.98 19.63
CA THR A 196 -3.33 1.44 20.93
C THR A 196 -4.49 0.61 21.49
N ASN A 197 -5.14 -0.25 20.70
CA ASN A 197 -6.35 -0.96 21.15
C ASN A 197 -6.10 -2.38 21.69
N ASN A 198 -4.87 -2.91 21.62
CA ASN A 198 -4.53 -4.24 22.17
C ASN A 198 -3.78 -4.22 23.52
N THR A 199 -3.62 -3.05 24.17
CA THR A 199 -3.02 -2.95 25.52
C THR A 199 -4.00 -2.59 26.64
N THR A 200 -5.30 -2.86 26.48
CA THR A 200 -6.23 -2.74 27.62
C THR A 200 -7.25 -3.86 27.70
N THR A 201 -6.81 -5.02 28.18
CA THR A 201 -7.54 -5.80 29.19
C THR A 201 -6.53 -6.72 29.89
N ALA A 202 -6.16 -6.33 31.11
CA ALA A 202 -5.58 -7.22 32.11
C ALA A 202 -6.71 -7.94 32.88
#